data_AF-K1RW34-F1
#
_entry.id   AF-K1RW34-F1
#
_cell.length_a   1.000
_cell.length_b   1.000
_cell.length_c   1.000
_cell.angle_alpha   90.00
_cell.angle_beta   90.00
_cell.angle_gamma   90.00
#
_symmetry.space_group_name_H-M   'P 1'
#
loop_
_entity.id
_entity.type
_entity.pdbx_description
1 polymer ?
#
loop_
_entity_poly.entity_id
_entity_poly.type
_entity_poly.pdbx_seq_one_letter_code
_entity_poly.pdbx_strand_id
1 'polypeptide(L)'
;MQNEAYQKLMDNLCDIVAEEQAKLGYMKEPIRLYYPLSSLNHFFGGDASADEMQEKLSKFKSFAYDKFGEVEITHKGERFCFFLSERATEYVHENGGQNQFIFDLVELLAKHGTVMEEVEA
;
A
#
# COMPACT_ATOMS: atom_id res chain seq x y z
N MET A 1 -8.36 18.40 0.22
CA MET A 1 -9.47 17.59 -0.35
C MET A 1 -8.94 16.50 -1.29
N GLN A 2 -8.62 16.73 -2.57
CA GLN A 2 -8.15 15.64 -3.46
C GLN A 2 -6.69 15.21 -3.24
N ASN A 3 -5.75 16.17 -3.15
CA ASN A 3 -4.34 15.85 -2.90
C ASN A 3 -4.10 15.17 -1.54
N GLU A 4 -4.96 15.46 -0.55
CA GLU A 4 -4.90 14.82 0.76
C GLU A 4 -5.38 13.37 0.71
N ALA A 5 -6.46 13.07 -0.04
CA ALA A 5 -6.90 11.71 -0.26
C ALA A 5 -5.87 10.88 -1.04
N TYR A 6 -5.20 11.49 -2.04
CA TYR A 6 -4.07 10.86 -2.73
C TYR A 6 -2.88 10.62 -1.82
N GLN A 7 -2.55 11.57 -0.95
CA GLN A 7 -1.49 11.37 0.03
C GLN A 7 -1.82 10.19 0.96
N LYS A 8 -3.04 10.12 1.51
CA LYS A 8 -3.49 9.01 2.35
C LYS A 8 -3.45 7.65 1.63
N LEU A 9 -3.89 7.61 0.36
CA LEU A 9 -3.80 6.40 -0.46
C LEU A 9 -2.35 5.99 -0.72
N MET A 10 -1.48 6.95 -1.03
CA MET A 10 -0.06 6.70 -1.27
C MET A 10 0.65 6.22 0.00
N ASP A 11 0.37 6.82 1.15
CA ASP A 11 0.89 6.39 2.45
C ASP A 11 0.42 4.96 2.77
N ASN A 12 -0.86 4.65 2.54
CA ASN A 12 -1.36 3.29 2.74
C ASN A 12 -0.73 2.26 1.78
N LEU A 13 -0.46 2.63 0.52
CA LEU A 13 0.27 1.77 -0.41
C LEU A 13 1.70 1.51 0.08
N CYS A 14 2.38 2.54 0.59
CA CYS A 14 3.70 2.39 1.22
C CYS A 14 3.65 1.45 2.43
N ASP A 15 2.65 1.60 3.31
CA ASP A 15 2.50 0.76 4.50
C ASP A 15 2.32 -0.71 4.14
N ILE A 16 1.48 -1.01 3.15
CA ILE A 16 1.25 -2.39 2.70
C ILE A 16 2.52 -2.98 2.06
N VAL A 17 3.23 -2.19 1.24
CA VAL A 17 4.51 -2.63 0.66
C VAL A 17 5.54 -2.90 1.78
N ALA A 18 5.63 -2.01 2.78
CA ALA A 18 6.55 -2.19 3.90
C ALA A 18 6.21 -3.42 4.73
N GLU A 19 4.92 -3.67 4.98
CA GLU A 19 4.43 -4.87 5.67
C GLU A 19 4.73 -6.15 4.87
N GLU A 20 4.57 -6.13 3.54
CA GLU A 20 4.95 -7.24 2.66
C GLU A 20 6.46 -7.52 2.74
N GLN A 21 7.28 -6.47 2.65
CA GLN A 21 8.74 -6.56 2.76
C GLN A 21 9.20 -7.06 4.14
N ALA A 22 8.51 -6.68 5.22
CA ALA A 22 8.80 -7.19 6.56
C ALA A 22 8.55 -8.71 6.62
N LYS A 23 7.45 -9.19 6.04
CA LYS A 23 7.04 -10.61 6.07
C LYS A 23 7.84 -11.51 5.14
N LEU A 24 8.10 -11.05 3.92
CA LEU A 24 8.64 -11.87 2.83
C LEU A 24 10.11 -11.51 2.50
N GLY A 25 10.62 -10.42 3.05
CA GLY A 25 11.88 -9.81 2.66
C GLY A 25 11.71 -8.82 1.51
N TYR A 26 12.68 -7.91 1.38
CA TYR A 26 12.73 -6.97 0.26
C TYR A 26 13.10 -7.68 -1.04
N MET A 27 12.29 -7.47 -2.08
CA MET A 27 12.63 -7.79 -3.46
C MET A 27 12.36 -6.59 -4.37
N LYS A 28 13.32 -6.29 -5.25
CA LYS A 28 13.19 -5.24 -6.27
C LYS A 28 12.37 -5.78 -7.44
N GLU A 29 11.06 -5.86 -7.26
CA GLU A 29 10.12 -6.34 -8.26
C GLU A 29 8.83 -5.50 -8.27
N PRO A 30 8.10 -5.47 -9.40
CA PRO A 30 6.79 -4.86 -9.44
C PRO A 30 5.75 -5.69 -8.67
N ILE A 31 4.80 -5.01 -8.02
CA ILE A 31 3.74 -5.66 -7.25
C ILE A 31 2.34 -5.23 -7.70
N ARG A 32 1.33 -6.01 -7.30
CA ARG A 32 -0.08 -5.71 -7.56
C ARG A 32 -0.87 -5.76 -6.27
N LEU A 33 -1.46 -4.63 -5.89
CA LEU A 33 -2.29 -4.49 -4.70
C LEU A 33 -3.76 -4.34 -5.09
N TYR A 34 -4.65 -5.03 -4.36
CA TYR A 34 -6.08 -5.07 -4.68
C TYR A 34 -6.90 -4.37 -3.61
N TYR A 35 -7.68 -3.38 -4.02
CA TYR A 35 -8.53 -2.59 -3.15
C TYR A 35 -10.00 -2.79 -3.49
N PRO A 36 -10.87 -3.02 -2.50
CA PRO A 36 -12.31 -2.89 -2.71
C PRO A 36 -12.68 -1.41 -2.85
N LEU A 37 -13.72 -1.12 -3.64
CA LEU A 37 -14.26 0.22 -3.85
C LEU A 37 -14.61 0.91 -2.52
N SER A 38 -15.13 0.14 -1.54
CA SER A 38 -15.45 0.65 -0.20
C SER A 38 -14.26 1.29 0.52
N SER A 39 -13.06 0.68 0.43
CA SER A 39 -11.85 1.26 1.02
C SER A 39 -11.43 2.55 0.31
N LEU A 40 -11.57 2.60 -1.01
CA LEU A 40 -11.29 3.82 -1.77
C LEU A 40 -12.30 4.92 -1.42
N ASN A 41 -13.58 4.59 -1.31
CA ASN A 41 -14.62 5.50 -0.85
C ASN A 41 -14.34 6.06 0.55
N HIS A 42 -13.75 5.25 1.43
CA HIS A 42 -13.24 5.72 2.73
C HIS A 42 -12.13 6.76 2.58
N PHE A 43 -11.12 6.52 1.73
CA PHE A 43 -10.03 7.50 1.50
C PHE A 43 -10.52 8.82 0.91
N PHE A 44 -11.46 8.76 -0.04
CA PHE A 44 -11.96 9.93 -0.76
C PHE A 44 -13.17 10.60 -0.10
N GLY A 45 -13.66 10.06 1.03
CA GLY A 45 -14.75 10.63 1.82
C GLY A 45 -16.07 10.71 1.05
N GLY A 46 -16.56 9.58 0.52
CA GLY A 46 -17.81 9.56 -0.22
C GLY A 46 -18.31 8.17 -0.56
N ASP A 47 -19.28 8.09 -1.47
CA ASP A 47 -19.90 6.86 -1.95
C ASP A 47 -19.95 6.89 -3.48
N ALA A 48 -18.78 6.84 -4.10
CA ALA A 48 -18.64 6.82 -5.55
C ALA A 48 -18.85 5.40 -6.07
N SER A 49 -19.41 5.28 -7.27
CA SER A 49 -19.38 4.06 -8.07
C SER A 49 -17.96 3.73 -8.54
N ALA A 50 -17.77 2.53 -9.10
CA ALA A 50 -16.48 2.11 -9.63
C ALA A 50 -15.98 3.05 -10.76
N ASP A 51 -16.86 3.46 -11.68
CA ASP A 51 -16.47 4.32 -12.79
C ASP A 51 -16.09 5.73 -12.30
N GLU A 52 -16.87 6.30 -11.37
CA GLU A 52 -16.56 7.59 -10.73
C GLU A 52 -15.25 7.51 -9.92
N MET A 53 -14.97 6.38 -9.27
CA MET A 53 -13.71 6.17 -8.56
C MET A 53 -12.53 6.07 -9.52
N GLN A 54 -12.68 5.40 -10.66
CA GLN A 54 -11.66 5.35 -11.71
C GLN A 54 -11.35 6.77 -12.24
N GLU A 55 -12.36 7.61 -12.43
CA GLU A 55 -12.16 9.02 -12.80
C GLU A 55 -11.45 9.80 -11.70
N LYS A 56 -11.85 9.63 -10.43
CA LYS A 56 -11.19 10.23 -9.27
C LYS A 56 -9.73 9.83 -9.15
N LEU A 57 -9.35 8.63 -9.59
CA LEU A 57 -7.97 8.11 -9.56
C LEU A 57 -7.15 8.46 -10.81
N SER A 58 -7.75 9.04 -11.85
CA SER A 58 -7.08 9.30 -13.14
C SER A 58 -5.77 10.10 -13.04
N LYS A 59 -5.66 11.00 -12.06
CA LYS A 59 -4.47 11.83 -11.81
C LYS A 59 -3.52 11.26 -10.76
N PHE A 60 -3.88 10.16 -10.10
CA PHE A 60 -3.04 9.54 -9.08
C PHE A 60 -1.68 9.10 -9.64
N LYS A 61 -1.66 8.53 -10.85
CA LYS A 61 -0.41 8.12 -11.51
C LYS A 61 0.60 9.26 -11.63
N SER A 62 0.14 10.46 -11.96
CA SER A 62 1.00 11.64 -12.10
C SER A 62 1.39 12.19 -10.74
N PHE A 63 0.49 12.12 -9.75
CA PHE A 63 0.77 12.53 -8.38
C PHE A 63 1.86 11.66 -7.72
N ALA A 64 1.83 10.34 -7.94
CA ALA A 64 2.74 9.40 -7.30
C ALA A 64 4.06 9.17 -8.08
N TYR A 65 4.19 9.68 -9.31
CA TYR A 65 5.27 9.33 -10.23
C TYR A 65 6.68 9.55 -9.67
N ASP A 66 6.88 10.65 -8.94
CA ASP A 66 8.19 10.99 -8.37
C ASP A 66 8.68 9.95 -7.35
N LYS A 67 7.76 9.24 -6.69
CA LYS A 67 8.07 8.20 -5.71
C LYS A 67 7.97 6.81 -6.33
N PHE A 68 6.85 6.50 -6.96
CA PHE A 68 6.51 5.15 -7.41
C PHE A 68 6.92 4.84 -8.85
N GLY A 69 7.32 5.83 -9.64
CA GLY A 69 7.50 5.66 -11.07
C GLY A 69 6.18 5.28 -11.74
N GLU A 70 6.20 4.21 -12.53
CA GLU A 70 5.01 3.74 -13.23
C GLU A 70 3.98 3.14 -12.26
N VAL A 71 2.75 3.63 -12.39
CA VAL A 71 1.57 3.17 -11.66
C VAL A 71 0.43 2.99 -12.65
N GLU A 72 -0.20 1.81 -12.64
CA GLU A 72 -1.43 1.55 -13.39
C GLU A 72 -2.57 1.21 -12.44
N ILE A 73 -3.75 1.73 -12.76
CA ILE A 73 -4.97 1.49 -11.98
C ILE A 73 -6.04 0.98 -12.94
N THR A 74 -6.49 -0.24 -12.68
CA THR A 74 -7.59 -0.88 -13.41
C THR A 74 -8.62 -1.41 -12.42
N HIS A 75 -9.83 -1.70 -12.87
CA HIS A 75 -10.83 -2.35 -12.03
C HIS A 75 -11.64 -3.40 -12.78
N LYS A 76 -12.22 -4.33 -12.01
CA LYS A 76 -13.24 -5.27 -12.46
C LYS A 76 -14.35 -5.32 -11.42
N GLY A 77 -15.52 -4.78 -11.76
CA GLY A 77 -16.58 -4.52 -10.77
C GLY A 77 -16.05 -3.57 -9.70
N GLU A 78 -16.25 -3.93 -8.43
CA GLU A 78 -15.84 -3.11 -7.27
C GLU A 78 -14.41 -3.39 -6.78
N ARG A 79 -13.58 -4.12 -7.54
CA ARG A 79 -12.19 -4.41 -7.17
C ARG A 79 -11.22 -3.67 -8.08
N PHE A 80 -10.37 -2.84 -7.48
CA PHE A 80 -9.32 -2.08 -8.13
C PHE A 80 -7.98 -2.80 -7.98
N CYS A 81 -7.22 -2.89 -9.06
CA CYS A 81 -5.85 -3.37 -9.09
C CYS A 81 -4.91 -2.18 -9.27
N PHE A 82 -4.03 -1.98 -8.30
CA PHE A 82 -2.92 -1.03 -8.36
C PHE A 82 -1.67 -1.81 -8.73
N PHE A 83 -1.17 -1.61 -9.94
CA PHE A 83 0.17 -2.02 -10.31
C PHE A 83 1.15 -0.95 -9.82
N LEU A 84 2.18 -1.37 -9.10
CA LEU A 84 3.29 -0.53 -8.68
C LEU A 84 4.58 -1.08 -9.29
N SER A 85 5.37 -0.22 -9.93
CA SER A 85 6.65 -0.62 -10.53
C SER A 85 7.70 -1.01 -9.47
N GLU A 86 8.80 -1.63 -9.90
CA GLU A 86 9.96 -1.91 -9.03
C GLU A 86 10.53 -0.65 -8.35
N ARG A 87 10.35 0.53 -8.94
CA ARG A 87 10.76 1.80 -8.33
C ARG A 87 9.93 2.11 -7.09
N ALA A 88 8.65 1.71 -7.06
CA ALA A 88 7.82 1.90 -5.88
C ALA A 88 8.28 1.01 -4.72
N THR A 89 8.62 -0.25 -4.99
CA THR A 89 9.09 -1.18 -3.96
C THR A 89 10.48 -0.79 -3.45
N GLU A 90 11.38 -0.34 -4.33
CA GLU A 90 12.67 0.24 -3.96
C GLU A 90 12.50 1.53 -3.15
N TYR A 91 11.62 2.44 -3.57
CA TYR A 91 11.33 3.67 -2.82
C TYR A 91 10.89 3.38 -1.39
N VAL A 92 9.98 2.41 -1.20
CA VAL A 92 9.51 2.01 0.13
C VAL A 92 10.63 1.31 0.92
N HIS A 93 11.48 0.52 0.28
CA HIS A 93 12.61 -0.09 0.98
C HIS A 93 13.60 0.97 1.52
N GLU A 94 13.88 2.01 0.72
CA GLU A 94 14.84 3.07 1.06
C GLU A 94 14.25 4.17 1.96
N ASN A 95 12.95 4.44 1.86
CA ASN A 95 12.30 5.61 2.47
C ASN A 95 11.09 5.25 3.33
N GLY A 96 10.68 3.99 3.35
CA GLY A 96 9.56 3.49 4.13
C GLY A 96 9.85 3.71 5.60
N GLY A 97 9.27 4.78 6.14
CA GLY A 97 9.23 5.06 7.56
C GLY A 97 8.63 3.85 8.24
N GLN A 98 9.48 3.14 8.95
CA GLN A 98 9.23 1.87 9.60
C GLN A 98 7.98 2.01 10.48
N ASN A 99 6.89 1.34 10.13
CA ASN A 99 5.95 0.90 11.15
C ASN A 99 6.74 -0.08 12.03
N GLN A 100 7.50 0.46 12.99
CA GLN A 100 8.47 -0.32 13.75
C GLN A 100 7.79 -1.52 14.42
N PHE A 101 6.52 -1.35 14.81
CA PHE A 101 5.70 -2.43 15.34
C PHE A 101 5.59 -3.64 14.40
N ILE A 102 5.35 -3.48 13.10
CA ILE A 102 5.20 -4.65 12.22
C ILE A 102 6.54 -5.36 12.02
N PHE A 103 7.64 -4.62 11.95
CA PHE A 103 8.98 -5.20 11.85
C PHE A 103 9.37 -5.92 13.14
N ASP A 104 9.15 -5.29 14.29
CA ASP A 104 9.42 -5.87 15.61
C ASP A 104 8.57 -7.12 15.84
N LEU A 105 7.29 -7.09 15.45
CA LEU A 105 6.39 -8.23 15.56
C LEU A 105 6.84 -9.37 14.66
N VAL A 106 7.20 -9.10 13.40
CA VAL A 106 7.70 -10.13 12.49
C VAL A 106 9.03 -10.70 13.00
N GLU A 107 9.94 -9.87 13.51
CA GLU A 107 11.19 -10.33 14.11
C GLU A 107 10.95 -11.21 15.36
N LEU A 108 10.01 -10.81 16.23
CA LEU A 108 9.60 -11.60 17.38
C LEU A 108 9.05 -12.96 16.96
N LEU A 109 8.13 -12.99 15.98
CA LEU A 109 7.50 -14.23 15.50
C LEU A 109 8.45 -15.13 14.70
N ALA A 110 9.52 -14.57 14.12
CA ALA A 110 10.53 -15.34 13.40
C ALA A 110 11.48 -16.11 14.34
N LYS A 111 11.54 -15.77 15.64
CA LYS A 111 12.37 -16.48 16.62
C LYS A 111 11.80 -17.87 16.88
N HIS A 112 12.67 -18.88 16.88
CA HIS A 112 12.24 -20.23 17.19
C HIS A 112 11.81 -20.33 18.65
N GLY A 113 10.59 -20.84 18.87
CA GLY A 113 10.06 -21.07 20.21
C GLY A 113 9.31 -19.88 20.82
N THR A 114 9.05 -18.82 20.06
CA THR A 114 8.20 -17.71 20.51
C THR A 114 6.85 -18.21 20.99
N VAL A 115 6.45 -17.79 22.20
CA VAL A 115 5.16 -18.14 22.81
C VAL A 115 4.23 -16.94 22.87
N MET A 116 2.93 -17.19 23.09
CA MET A 116 1.91 -16.13 23.08
C MET A 116 2.14 -15.07 24.15
N GLU A 117 2.66 -15.45 25.31
CA GLU A 117 2.97 -14.53 26.40
C GLU A 117 3.99 -13.46 26.00
N GLU A 118 4.88 -13.75 25.04
CA GLU A 118 5.86 -12.78 24.52
C GLU A 118 5.25 -11.82 23.50
N VAL A 119 4.15 -12.22 22.84
CA VAL A 119 3.44 -11.40 21.84
C VAL A 119 2.45 -10.44 22.51
N GLU A 120 1.94 -10.80 23.68
CA GLU A 120 0.96 -10.01 24.45
C GLU A 120 1.59 -8.93 25.36
N ALA A 121 2.93 -8.94 25.50
CA ALA A 121 3.69 -8.06 26.39
C ALA A 121 3.92 -6.64 25.82
#